data_AF-C0R9C4-F1
#
_entry.id   AF-C0R9C4-F1
#
_cell.length_a   1.000
_cell.length_b   1.000
_cell.length_c   1.000
_cell.angle_alpha   90.00
_cell.angle_beta   90.00
_cell.angle_gamma   90.00
#
_symmetry.space_group_name_H-M   'P 1'
#
loop_
_entity.id
_entity.type
_entity.pdbx_description
1 polymer ?
#
loop_
_entity_poly.entity_id
_entity_poly.type
_entity_poly.pdbx_seq_one_letter_code
_entity_poly.pdbx_strand_id
1 'polypeptide(L)'
;MCNLRNVKRVDKISLLELYRYSIFFRNYIENVAEDSLKNGIVLEGISHNVSKLELAKLKVQLKNALLNCIISYRFHGIEYVLVKTQDALLDLEEPVNIEFPIGFEYLDYESVRDSGVNFDYITYKAKPNNKGNSFDTIKIHKSRLIIYENFDYILKRYVPCYT
;
A
#
# COMPACT_ATOMS: atom_id res chain seq x y z
N MET A 1 -41.63 3.72 32.47
CA MET A 1 -40.18 3.98 32.48
C MET A 1 -39.51 2.96 31.56
N CYS A 2 -39.05 3.37 30.38
CA CYS A 2 -38.34 2.48 29.48
C CYS A 2 -36.97 2.13 30.07
N ASN A 3 -36.69 0.84 30.18
CA ASN A 3 -35.48 0.28 30.76
C ASN A 3 -34.31 0.50 29.78
N LEU A 4 -33.51 1.55 29.98
CA LEU A 4 -32.37 1.92 29.13
C LEU A 4 -31.15 0.96 29.22
N ARG A 5 -31.29 -0.20 29.87
CA ARG A 5 -30.18 -1.14 30.09
C ARG A 5 -29.86 -2.05 28.89
N ASN A 6 -30.64 -1.98 27.81
CA ASN A 6 -30.43 -2.78 26.59
C ASN A 6 -30.23 -1.90 25.34
N VAL A 7 -29.50 -0.78 25.46
CA VAL A 7 -28.92 -0.17 24.26
C VAL A 7 -27.88 -1.18 23.76
N LYS A 8 -28.28 -2.00 22.78
CA LYS A 8 -27.34 -2.77 21.94
C LYS A 8 -26.16 -1.85 21.66
N ARG A 9 -24.94 -2.29 21.99
CA ARG A 9 -23.73 -1.69 21.40
C ARG A 9 -24.05 -1.51 19.93
N VAL A 10 -24.10 -0.26 19.46
CA VAL A 10 -24.16 -0.01 18.03
C VAL A 10 -22.94 -0.73 17.49
N ASP A 11 -23.15 -1.84 16.79
CA ASP A 11 -22.08 -2.62 16.20
C ASP A 11 -21.22 -1.63 15.42
N LYS A 12 -19.94 -1.55 15.78
CA LYS A 12 -19.02 -0.55 15.21
C LYS A 12 -19.04 -0.76 13.70
N ILE A 13 -19.62 0.20 12.96
CA ILE A 13 -19.81 0.05 11.53
C ILE A 13 -18.44 -0.16 10.88
N SER A 14 -18.26 -1.26 10.16
CA SER A 14 -17.02 -1.55 9.45
C SER A 14 -16.85 -0.56 8.29
N LEU A 15 -15.78 0.22 8.33
CA LEU A 15 -15.46 1.20 7.29
C LEU A 15 -15.21 0.51 5.94
N LEU A 16 -14.64 -0.70 5.98
CA LEU A 16 -14.44 -1.52 4.79
C LEU A 16 -15.77 -1.99 4.20
N GLU A 17 -16.75 -2.33 5.04
CA GLU A 17 -18.11 -2.67 4.57
C GLU A 17 -18.82 -1.46 4.01
N LEU A 18 -18.69 -0.28 4.64
CA LEU A 18 -19.23 0.97 4.08
C LEU A 18 -18.62 1.28 2.71
N TYR A 19 -17.31 1.12 2.57
CA TYR A 19 -16.64 1.29 1.27
C TYR A 19 -17.14 0.28 0.23
N ARG A 20 -17.35 -0.98 0.61
CA ARG A 20 -17.83 -2.03 -0.30
C ARG A 20 -19.29 -1.80 -0.74
N TYR A 21 -20.16 -1.43 0.19
CA TYR A 21 -21.61 -1.46 -0.03
C TYR A 21 -22.27 -0.08 -0.18
N SER A 22 -21.62 1.02 0.24
CA SER A 22 -22.16 2.38 0.07
C SER A 22 -21.45 3.11 -1.07
N ILE A 23 -22.20 3.39 -2.13
CA ILE A 23 -21.71 4.16 -3.28
C ILE A 23 -21.23 5.56 -2.89
N PHE A 24 -21.87 6.18 -1.88
CA PHE A 24 -21.47 7.50 -1.40
C PHE A 24 -20.07 7.46 -0.77
N PHE A 25 -19.83 6.51 0.14
CA PHE A 25 -18.53 6.38 0.80
C PHE A 25 -17.44 5.95 -0.18
N ARG A 26 -17.75 5.02 -1.08
CA ARG A 26 -16.81 4.60 -2.13
C ARG A 26 -16.40 5.77 -3.01
N ASN A 27 -17.37 6.49 -3.58
CA ASN A 27 -17.09 7.64 -4.45
C ASN A 27 -16.33 8.73 -3.71
N TYR A 28 -16.66 9.00 -2.44
CA TYR A 28 -15.92 9.97 -1.65
C TYR A 28 -14.44 9.58 -1.51
N ILE A 29 -14.15 8.33 -1.15
CA ILE A 29 -12.77 7.87 -0.95
C ILE A 29 -12.01 7.82 -2.28
N GLU A 30 -12.60 7.24 -3.33
CA GLU A 30 -11.99 7.11 -4.65
C GLU A 30 -11.72 8.50 -5.26
N ASN A 31 -12.69 9.41 -5.25
CA ASN A 31 -12.51 10.76 -5.80
C ASN A 31 -11.44 11.55 -5.05
N VAL A 32 -11.39 11.45 -3.71
CA VAL A 32 -10.34 12.11 -2.92
C VAL A 32 -8.96 11.55 -3.27
N ALA A 33 -8.84 10.24 -3.47
CA ALA A 33 -7.59 9.61 -3.88
C ALA A 33 -7.17 10.05 -5.30
N GLU A 34 -8.11 10.11 -6.25
CA GLU A 34 -7.88 10.59 -7.61
C GLU A 34 -7.48 12.07 -7.64
N ASP A 35 -8.20 12.93 -6.91
CA ASP A 35 -7.91 14.36 -6.81
C ASP A 35 -6.53 14.60 -6.16
N SER A 36 -6.14 13.79 -5.18
CA SER A 36 -4.80 13.84 -4.57
C SER A 36 -3.69 13.57 -5.58
N LEU A 37 -3.95 12.74 -6.58
CA LEU A 37 -3.00 12.38 -7.65
C LEU A 37 -3.17 13.23 -8.92
N LYS A 38 -4.10 14.19 -8.92
CA LYS A 38 -4.44 15.04 -10.08
C LYS A 38 -3.37 16.07 -10.40
N ASN A 39 -2.71 16.62 -9.38
CA ASN A 39 -1.57 17.53 -9.55
C ASN A 39 -0.37 16.86 -10.26
N GLY A 40 -0.42 15.53 -10.39
CA GLY A 40 0.50 14.74 -11.19
C GLY A 40 1.82 14.47 -10.47
N ILE A 41 2.32 13.25 -10.66
CA ILE A 41 3.68 12.89 -10.26
C ILE A 41 4.61 13.23 -11.43
N VAL A 42 5.72 13.91 -11.16
CA VAL A 42 6.77 14.12 -12.16
C VAL A 42 7.92 13.19 -11.81
N LEU A 43 8.36 12.38 -12.78
CA LEU A 43 9.57 11.57 -12.65
C LEU A 43 10.64 12.19 -13.54
N GLU A 44 11.76 12.56 -12.92
CA GLU A 44 12.90 13.16 -13.61
C GLU A 44 14.11 12.24 -13.46
N GLY A 45 14.71 11.87 -14.59
CA GLY A 45 15.98 11.16 -14.60
C GLY A 45 17.12 12.16 -14.40
N ILE A 46 17.90 11.98 -13.34
CA ILE A 46 19.09 12.82 -13.08
C ILE A 46 20.26 12.43 -14.01
N SER A 47 20.21 11.22 -14.59
CA SER A 47 21.21 10.70 -15.53
C SER A 47 20.66 10.62 -16.97
N HIS A 48 21.54 10.78 -17.96
CA HIS A 48 21.19 10.85 -19.38
C HIS A 48 20.71 9.52 -20.01
N ASN A 49 20.66 8.42 -19.26
CA ASN A 49 20.48 7.07 -19.81
C ASN A 49 19.04 6.54 -19.75
N VAL A 50 18.08 7.29 -19.20
CA VAL A 50 16.68 6.84 -19.09
C VAL A 50 15.83 7.51 -20.15
N SER A 51 15.11 6.72 -20.95
CA SER A 51 14.23 7.27 -21.96
C SER A 51 12.98 7.92 -21.35
N LYS A 52 12.47 8.98 -22.00
CA LYS A 52 11.19 9.61 -21.61
C LYS A 52 10.02 8.60 -21.60
N LEU A 53 10.08 7.60 -22.48
CA LEU A 53 9.07 6.55 -22.57
C LEU A 53 9.09 5.64 -21.34
N GLU A 54 10.26 5.24 -20.86
CA GLU A 54 10.41 4.46 -19.63
C GLU A 54 9.92 5.23 -18.41
N LEU A 55 10.31 6.51 -18.28
CA LEU A 55 9.82 7.39 -17.22
C LEU A 55 8.29 7.52 -17.25
N ALA A 56 7.68 7.66 -18.43
CA ALA A 56 6.23 7.73 -18.56
C ALA A 56 5.54 6.43 -18.11
N LYS A 57 6.10 5.26 -18.44
CA LYS A 57 5.58 3.95 -17.98
C LYS A 57 5.68 3.81 -16.47
N LEU A 58 6.84 4.12 -15.91
CA LEU A 58 7.08 4.11 -14.45
C LEU A 58 6.11 5.04 -13.73
N LYS A 59 5.89 6.25 -14.28
CA LYS A 59 4.95 7.22 -13.73
C LYS A 59 3.53 6.67 -13.67
N VAL A 60 3.07 5.99 -14.73
CA VAL A 60 1.73 5.37 -14.75
C VAL A 60 1.63 4.27 -13.70
N GLN A 61 2.63 3.39 -13.60
CA GLN A 61 2.66 2.32 -12.60
C GLN A 61 2.66 2.88 -11.18
N LEU A 62 3.50 3.87 -10.89
CA LEU A 62 3.56 4.52 -9.59
C LEU A 62 2.24 5.20 -9.24
N LYS A 63 1.61 5.91 -10.19
CA LYS A 63 0.31 6.55 -9.96
C LYS A 63 -0.76 5.51 -9.60
N ASN A 64 -0.80 4.38 -10.31
CA ASN A 64 -1.76 3.31 -10.04
C ASN A 64 -1.49 2.65 -8.68
N ALA A 65 -0.22 2.42 -8.34
CA ALA A 65 0.15 1.83 -7.05
C ALA A 65 -0.22 2.77 -5.89
N LEU A 66 0.08 4.06 -6.01
CA LEU A 66 -0.27 5.07 -5.02
C LEU A 66 -1.78 5.27 -4.89
N LEU A 67 -2.54 5.16 -5.97
CA LEU A 67 -4.01 5.23 -5.90
C LEU A 67 -4.55 4.13 -4.98
N ASN A 68 -4.09 2.89 -5.18
CA ASN A 68 -4.47 1.77 -4.33
C ASN A 68 -4.00 1.96 -2.88
N CYS A 69 -2.77 2.44 -2.67
CA CYS A 69 -2.28 2.78 -1.33
C CYS A 69 -3.17 3.80 -0.65
N ILE A 70 -3.47 4.94 -1.28
CA ILE A 70 -4.24 6.02 -0.65
C ILE A 70 -5.64 5.54 -0.25
N ILE A 71 -6.27 4.71 -1.07
CA ILE A 71 -7.57 4.10 -0.77
C ILE A 71 -7.44 3.11 0.40
N SER A 72 -6.56 2.12 0.29
CA SER A 72 -6.43 1.03 1.27
C SER A 72 -5.97 1.55 2.65
N TYR A 73 -5.07 2.53 2.64
CA TYR A 73 -4.57 3.21 3.83
C TYR A 73 -5.68 3.81 4.70
N ARG A 74 -6.81 4.22 4.12
CA ARG A 74 -7.96 4.73 4.88
C ARG A 74 -8.50 3.72 5.88
N PHE A 75 -8.32 2.43 5.63
CA PHE A 75 -8.82 1.34 6.46
C PHE A 75 -7.74 0.75 7.36
N HIS A 76 -6.49 0.73 6.91
CA HIS A 76 -5.41 0.02 7.61
C HIS A 76 -4.36 0.93 8.27
N GLY A 77 -4.24 2.19 7.84
CA GLY A 77 -3.28 3.17 8.37
C GLY A 77 -1.83 2.98 7.92
N ILE A 78 -1.51 1.94 7.15
CA ILE A 78 -0.21 1.72 6.51
C ILE A 78 -0.37 0.91 5.23
N GLU A 79 0.35 1.29 4.18
CA GLU A 79 0.36 0.61 2.88
C GLU A 79 1.75 0.63 2.22
N TYR A 80 1.99 -0.30 1.29
CA TYR A 80 3.30 -0.53 0.70
C TYR A 80 3.25 -0.58 -0.82
N VAL A 81 4.20 0.11 -1.46
CA VAL A 81 4.50 -0.05 -2.88
C VAL A 81 5.89 -0.65 -3.02
N LEU A 82 5.98 -1.81 -3.65
CA LEU A 82 7.24 -2.45 -4.02
C LEU A 82 7.90 -1.69 -5.18
N VAL A 83 9.18 -1.40 -5.00
CA VAL A 83 10.08 -0.86 -6.03
C VAL A 83 10.74 -2.04 -6.76
N LYS A 84 10.31 -2.22 -8.01
CA LYS A 84 10.85 -3.06 -9.08
C LYS A 84 12.33 -2.81 -9.33
N THR A 85 13.28 -3.71 -9.07
CA THR A 85 14.64 -3.60 -9.65
C THR A 85 14.96 -4.79 -10.55
N GLN A 86 16.11 -4.72 -11.24
CA GLN A 86 16.53 -5.74 -12.20
C GLN A 86 16.83 -7.08 -11.51
N ASP A 87 17.17 -7.04 -10.21
CA ASP A 87 17.31 -8.23 -9.38
C ASP A 87 16.05 -9.09 -9.46
N ALA A 88 16.25 -10.37 -9.78
CA ALA A 88 15.18 -11.34 -9.79
C ALA A 88 14.45 -11.32 -8.43
N LEU A 89 13.13 -11.54 -8.45
CA LEU A 89 12.21 -11.61 -7.29
C LEU A 89 12.72 -12.44 -6.07
N LEU A 90 13.81 -13.18 -6.23
CA LEU A 90 14.48 -13.99 -5.22
C LEU A 90 15.36 -13.18 -4.26
N ASP A 91 15.81 -11.97 -4.62
CA ASP A 91 16.75 -11.17 -3.80
C ASP A 91 16.12 -9.95 -3.12
N LEU A 92 14.80 -10.00 -2.89
CA LEU A 92 14.07 -8.91 -2.23
C LEU A 92 14.45 -8.75 -0.75
N GLU A 93 15.18 -9.70 -0.17
CA GLU A 93 15.73 -9.61 1.18
C GLU A 93 16.93 -8.65 1.27
N GLU A 94 17.68 -8.44 0.20
CA GLU A 94 18.82 -7.55 0.26
C GLU A 94 18.36 -6.08 0.18
N PRO A 95 19.02 -5.16 0.89
CA PRO A 95 18.73 -3.73 0.79
C PRO A 95 18.98 -3.21 -0.63
N VAL A 96 18.31 -2.12 -1.00
CA VAL A 96 18.49 -1.52 -2.33
C VAL A 96 19.89 -0.96 -2.47
N ASN A 97 20.57 -1.45 -3.48
CA ASN A 97 21.92 -1.16 -3.95
C ASN A 97 21.91 -0.10 -5.07
N ILE A 98 21.31 1.08 -4.83
CA ILE A 98 21.34 2.25 -5.77
C ILE A 98 20.79 1.91 -7.18
N GLU A 99 20.10 0.79 -7.33
CA GLU A 99 19.63 0.30 -8.63
C GLU A 99 18.51 1.14 -9.20
N PHE A 100 18.44 1.16 -10.54
CA PHE A 100 17.40 1.89 -11.24
C PHE A 100 16.05 1.17 -11.10
N PRO A 101 14.97 1.86 -10.66
CA PRO A 101 13.64 1.27 -10.62
C PRO A 101 13.14 0.91 -12.03
N ILE A 102 12.78 -0.36 -12.23
CA ILE A 102 12.16 -0.85 -13.47
C ILE A 102 10.64 -0.98 -13.35
N GLY A 103 10.08 -0.81 -12.16
CA GLY A 103 8.63 -0.80 -11.97
C GLY A 103 8.16 -0.50 -10.55
N PHE A 104 6.85 -0.38 -10.40
CA PHE A 104 6.19 -0.19 -9.11
C PHE A 104 4.98 -1.12 -9.01
N GLU A 105 4.76 -1.70 -7.84
CA GLU A 105 3.62 -2.58 -7.57
C GLU A 105 3.06 -2.33 -6.17
N TYR A 106 1.75 -2.10 -6.09
CA TYR A 106 1.05 -2.07 -4.81
C TYR A 106 1.00 -3.47 -4.21
N LEU A 107 1.38 -3.60 -2.94
CA LEU A 107 1.27 -4.84 -2.19
C LEU A 107 -0.04 -4.82 -1.39
N ASP A 108 -0.90 -5.79 -1.67
CA ASP A 108 -2.18 -5.94 -0.97
C ASP A 108 -1.97 -6.12 0.53
N TYR A 109 -2.54 -5.22 1.34
CA TYR A 109 -2.43 -5.23 2.80
C TYR A 109 -2.71 -6.61 3.41
N GLU A 110 -3.73 -7.32 2.93
CA GLU A 110 -4.11 -8.64 3.48
C GLU A 110 -2.99 -9.68 3.30
N SER A 111 -2.16 -9.50 2.28
CA SER A 111 -1.03 -10.35 1.91
C SER A 111 0.30 -9.94 2.58
N VAL A 112 0.34 -8.76 3.22
CA VAL A 112 1.54 -8.26 3.91
C VAL A 112 1.49 -8.57 5.41
N ARG A 113 2.65 -8.86 5.98
CA ARG A 113 2.89 -8.92 7.43
C ARG A 113 4.11 -8.06 7.74
N ASP A 114 3.90 -6.97 8.46
CA ASP A 114 4.96 -6.13 9.00
C ASP A 114 5.01 -6.30 10.52
N SER A 115 6.20 -6.56 11.05
CA SER A 115 6.45 -6.67 12.49
C SER A 115 6.65 -5.30 13.15
N GLY A 116 6.61 -4.21 12.36
CA GLY A 116 6.63 -2.83 12.82
C GLY A 116 7.94 -2.11 12.52
N VAL A 117 8.01 -0.84 12.92
CA VAL A 117 9.08 0.11 12.56
C VAL A 117 10.49 -0.32 12.97
N ASN A 118 10.63 -1.20 13.97
CA ASN A 118 11.93 -1.67 14.46
C ASN A 118 12.52 -2.82 13.64
N PHE A 119 11.81 -3.29 12.63
CA PHE A 119 12.24 -4.39 11.76
C PHE A 119 12.49 -3.86 10.36
N ASP A 120 13.59 -4.29 9.75
CA ASP A 120 14.00 -3.88 8.41
C ASP A 120 13.23 -4.59 7.30
N TYR A 121 12.34 -5.53 7.64
CA TYR A 121 11.71 -6.42 6.68
C TYR A 121 10.21 -6.51 6.88
N ILE A 122 9.51 -6.73 5.78
CA ILE A 122 8.14 -7.25 5.77
C ILE A 122 8.14 -8.66 5.17
N THR A 123 7.04 -9.37 5.38
CA THR A 123 6.77 -10.65 4.74
C THR A 123 5.54 -10.51 3.85
N TYR A 124 5.65 -10.91 2.59
CA TYR A 124 4.61 -10.84 1.59
C TYR A 124 4.22 -12.24 1.12
N LYS A 125 2.93 -12.55 1.14
CA LYS A 125 2.38 -13.79 0.59
C LYS A 125 2.03 -13.55 -0.87
N ALA A 126 2.90 -14.00 -1.78
CA ALA A 126 2.62 -13.87 -3.20
C ALA A 126 1.41 -14.72 -3.58
N LYS A 127 0.53 -14.19 -4.44
CA LYS A 127 -0.57 -14.97 -5.00
C LYS A 127 0.02 -16.16 -5.79
N PRO A 128 -0.56 -17.36 -5.66
CA PRO A 128 -0.05 -18.52 -6.37
C PRO A 128 -0.09 -18.25 -7.88
N ASN A 129 1.05 -18.42 -8.55
CA ASN A 129 1.05 -18.54 -10.01
C ASN A 129 0.24 -19.79 -10.38
N ASN A 130 -0.35 -19.82 -11.59
CA ASN A 130 -1.16 -20.93 -12.16
C ASN A 130 -0.47 -22.33 -12.19
N LYS A 131 0.66 -22.51 -11.52
CA LYS A 131 1.46 -23.74 -11.39
C LYS A 131 1.35 -24.41 -10.00
N GLY A 132 0.21 -24.27 -9.32
CA GLY A 132 -0.25 -25.27 -8.34
C GLY A 132 0.59 -25.49 -7.07
N ASN A 133 1.49 -24.58 -6.68
CA ASN A 133 2.24 -24.71 -5.44
C ASN A 133 1.85 -23.62 -4.43
N SER A 134 2.05 -23.94 -3.14
CA SER A 134 1.80 -23.15 -1.94
C SER A 134 2.09 -21.64 -2.09
N PHE A 135 1.45 -20.81 -1.27
CA PHE A 135 1.81 -19.40 -1.13
C PHE A 135 3.31 -19.28 -0.85
N ASP A 136 4.10 -18.86 -1.85
CA ASP A 136 5.49 -18.52 -1.64
C ASP A 136 5.52 -17.25 -0.79
N THR A 137 6.07 -17.41 0.41
CA THR A 137 6.20 -16.34 1.37
C THR A 137 7.55 -15.69 1.12
N ILE A 138 7.54 -14.44 0.67
CA ILE A 138 8.73 -13.69 0.27
C ILE A 138 9.02 -12.67 1.35
N LYS A 139 10.27 -12.57 1.77
CA LYS A 139 10.71 -11.53 2.68
C LYS A 139 11.27 -10.37 1.85
N ILE A 140 10.87 -9.14 2.22
CA ILE A 140 11.18 -7.93 1.47
C ILE A 140 11.80 -6.92 2.41
N HIS A 141 12.99 -6.42 2.09
CA HIS A 141 13.64 -5.34 2.82
C HIS A 141 12.88 -4.02 2.63
N LYS A 142 12.67 -3.25 3.70
CA LYS A 142 11.87 -2.02 3.68
C LYS A 142 12.44 -0.93 2.79
N SER A 143 13.75 -0.92 2.53
CA SER A 143 14.35 -0.01 1.55
C SER A 143 13.86 -0.25 0.11
N ARG A 144 13.33 -1.44 -0.20
CA ARG A 144 12.70 -1.76 -1.50
C ARG A 144 11.24 -1.29 -1.56
N LEU A 145 10.74 -0.62 -0.53
CA LEU A 145 9.34 -0.20 -0.42
C LEU A 145 9.24 1.32 -0.33
N ILE A 146 8.22 1.86 -0.98
CA ILE A 146 7.64 3.15 -0.60
C ILE A 146 6.55 2.83 0.42
N ILE A 147 6.67 3.37 1.63
CA ILE A 147 5.75 3.14 2.73
C ILE A 147 4.86 4.38 2.88
N TYR A 148 3.54 4.19 2.82
CA TYR A 148 2.55 5.23 3.03
C TYR A 148 1.81 4.97 4.35
N GLU A 149 2.13 5.72 5.39
CA GLU A 149 1.76 5.37 6.76
C GLU A 149 1.30 6.56 7.62
N ASN A 150 0.52 6.23 8.65
CA ASN A 150 0.08 7.12 9.71
C ASN A 150 0.60 6.59 11.05
N PHE A 151 1.92 6.54 11.20
CA PHE A 151 2.51 6.08 12.45
C PHE A 151 2.40 7.17 13.51
N ASP A 152 1.62 6.91 14.54
CA ASP A 152 1.57 7.76 15.73
C ASP A 152 2.77 7.43 16.62
N TYR A 153 3.72 8.36 16.71
CA TYR A 153 4.94 8.18 17.50
C TYR A 153 4.71 8.19 19.02
N ILE A 154 3.61 8.77 19.48
CA ILE A 154 3.22 8.81 20.90
C ILE A 154 2.57 7.48 21.27
N LEU A 155 1.63 7.01 20.44
CA LEU A 155 0.90 5.76 20.66
C LEU A 155 1.68 4.52 20.19
N LYS A 156 2.80 4.72 19.47
CA LYS A 156 3.64 3.68 18.87
C LYS A 156 2.82 2.68 18.02
N ARG A 157 1.85 3.18 17.26
CA ARG A 157 0.97 2.36 16.41
C ARG A 157 0.53 3.10 15.16
N TYR A 158 0.18 2.34 14.12
CA TYR A 158 -0.51 2.87 12.95
C TYR A 158 -1.97 3.16 13.29
N VAL A 159 -2.46 4.34 12.91
CA VAL A 159 -3.84 4.77 13.17
C VAL A 159 -4.56 5.01 11.84
N PRO A 160 -5.62 4.26 11.51
CA PRO A 160 -6.43 4.52 10.32
C PRO A 160 -6.97 5.96 10.33
N CYS A 161 -7.18 6.55 9.15
CA CYS A 161 -7.73 7.91 9.09
C CYS A 161 -9.20 8.01 9.49
N TYR A 162 -9.93 6.90 9.42
CA TYR A 162 -11.30 6.81 9.91
C TYR A 162 -11.28 5.79 11.06
N THR A 163 -11.52 6.22 12.31
CA THR A 163 -11.50 5.37 13.52
C THR A 163 -12.67 5.61 14.44
#